data_AF-M9RFA8-F1
#
_entry.id   AF-M9RFA8-F1
#
_cell.length_a   1.000
_cell.length_b   1.000
_cell.length_c   1.000
_cell.angle_alpha   90.00
_cell.angle_beta   90.00
_cell.angle_gamma   90.00
#
_symmetry.space_group_name_H-M   'P 1'
#
loop_
_entity.id
_entity.type
_entity.pdbx_description
1 polymer ?
#
loop_
_entity_poly.entity_id
_entity_poly.type
_entity_poly.pdbx_seq_one_letter_code
_entity_poly.pdbx_strand_id
1 'polypeptide(L)'
;MTRSKPPPQTRLRRLIWRGVASTMRVRVSYKSVWRGRRRSTMTPPDACLRSSVFCISGASLDRLPQSILFCCDHNSVRSPMAEGLAKKLYGTGVYLQSAGVKSDLDIDGFAVSVCMELGIELSRHRSRSFDEMVQWGDDLSSFDLVVALSPASQRRAQELTRHAHLDVEYWPILDPTGLGEGRDDRLASYRQARDQIHSRLIARWGNGDSEE
;
A
#
# COMPACT_ATOMS: atom_id res chain seq x y z
N MET A 1 -35.86 -57.08 -10.67
CA MET A 1 -36.46 -55.78 -11.05
C MET A 1 -36.02 -54.79 -9.98
N THR A 2 -35.26 -53.71 -10.18
CA THR A 2 -34.84 -52.96 -11.37
C THR A 2 -33.51 -52.25 -11.02
N ARG A 3 -32.52 -52.39 -11.90
CA ARG A 3 -31.27 -51.62 -11.87
C ARG A 3 -31.57 -50.20 -12.38
N SER A 4 -31.30 -49.17 -11.58
CA SER A 4 -31.32 -47.77 -12.01
C SER A 4 -29.92 -47.38 -12.55
N LYS A 5 -29.89 -47.07 -13.85
CA LYS A 5 -28.71 -46.63 -14.63
C LYS A 5 -28.22 -45.24 -14.19
N PRO A 6 -26.91 -44.93 -14.28
CA PRO A 6 -26.41 -43.55 -14.23
C PRO A 6 -26.63 -42.81 -15.58
N PRO A 7 -26.79 -41.48 -15.58
CA PRO A 7 -26.97 -40.68 -16.80
C PRO A 7 -25.65 -40.48 -17.58
N PRO A 8 -25.73 -40.13 -18.88
CA PRO A 8 -24.64 -40.28 -19.84
C PRO A 8 -23.62 -39.14 -19.83
N GLN A 9 -22.36 -39.50 -20.09
CA GLN A 9 -21.28 -38.60 -20.47
C GLN A 9 -21.63 -37.84 -21.75
N THR A 10 -21.54 -36.51 -21.73
CA THR A 10 -21.54 -35.70 -22.95
C THR A 10 -20.14 -35.14 -23.21
N ARG A 11 -19.49 -35.74 -24.21
CA ARG A 11 -18.25 -35.28 -24.85
C ARG A 11 -18.57 -34.16 -25.84
N LEU A 12 -17.53 -33.35 -26.13
CA LEU A 12 -17.36 -32.39 -27.24
C LEU A 12 -17.97 -31.00 -26.96
N ARG A 13 -17.29 -29.86 -27.17
CA ARG A 13 -16.26 -29.53 -28.19
C ARG A 13 -15.22 -28.57 -27.60
N ARG A 14 -13.93 -28.91 -27.71
CA ARG A 14 -12.83 -27.94 -27.62
C ARG A 14 -12.80 -27.18 -28.95
N LEU A 15 -13.22 -25.91 -28.94
CA LEU A 15 -12.89 -25.00 -30.04
C LEU A 15 -11.48 -24.47 -29.80
N ILE A 16 -10.59 -24.88 -30.70
CA ILE A 16 -9.23 -24.38 -30.85
C ILE A 16 -9.35 -23.02 -31.54
N TRP A 17 -9.15 -21.94 -30.80
CA TRP A 17 -8.86 -20.63 -31.37
C TRP A 17 -7.35 -20.41 -31.33
N ARG A 18 -6.70 -20.63 -32.47
CA ARG A 18 -5.32 -20.19 -32.73
C ARG A 18 -5.41 -18.86 -33.44
N GLY A 19 -5.27 -17.77 -32.68
CA GLY A 19 -5.26 -16.40 -33.17
C GLY A 19 -3.93 -15.71 -32.87
N VAL A 20 -3.08 -15.67 -33.89
CA VAL A 20 -2.13 -14.61 -34.26
C VAL A 20 -1.27 -13.97 -33.15
N ALA A 21 -0.01 -14.40 -33.12
CA ALA A 21 1.09 -13.68 -32.50
C ALA A 21 1.33 -12.33 -33.21
N SER A 22 1.18 -11.22 -32.49
CA SER A 22 1.71 -9.92 -32.90
C SER A 22 2.81 -9.51 -31.93
N THR A 23 4.04 -9.81 -32.35
CA THR A 23 5.29 -9.32 -31.79
C THR A 23 5.36 -7.80 -31.90
N MET A 24 5.31 -7.09 -30.78
CA MET A 24 5.66 -5.67 -30.73
C MET A 24 6.93 -5.48 -29.90
N ARG A 25 8.07 -5.49 -30.61
CA ARG A 25 9.38 -5.06 -30.12
C ARG A 25 9.33 -3.55 -29.87
N VAL A 26 9.41 -3.13 -28.61
CA VAL A 26 9.77 -1.75 -28.28
C VAL A 26 11.30 -1.66 -28.24
N ARG A 27 11.86 -1.02 -29.27
CA ARG A 27 13.28 -0.61 -29.33
C ARG A 27 13.46 0.60 -28.43
N VAL A 28 14.18 0.44 -27.33
CA VAL A 28 14.78 1.57 -26.60
C VAL A 28 16.11 1.90 -27.28
N SER A 29 16.19 3.11 -27.83
CA SER A 29 17.34 3.66 -28.53
C SER A 29 18.23 4.41 -27.55
N TYR A 30 19.44 3.91 -27.30
CA TYR A 30 20.54 4.67 -26.70
C TYR A 30 21.70 4.69 -27.69
N LYS A 31 21.99 5.87 -28.25
CA LYS A 31 23.24 6.19 -28.94
C LYS A 31 23.81 7.45 -28.29
N SER A 32 24.84 7.29 -27.46
CA SER A 32 26.24 7.61 -27.74
C SER A 32 26.49 9.08 -28.07
N VAL A 33 27.39 9.73 -27.32
CA VAL A 33 28.67 10.24 -27.85
C VAL A 33 29.60 10.62 -26.70
N TRP A 34 30.75 9.94 -26.71
CA TRP A 34 31.98 10.26 -26.01
C TRP A 34 32.83 11.15 -26.93
N ARG A 35 33.50 12.18 -26.39
CA ARG A 35 34.93 12.51 -26.62
C ARG A 35 35.25 13.92 -26.13
N GLY A 36 36.32 14.04 -25.33
CA GLY A 36 36.87 15.35 -24.98
C GLY A 36 37.94 15.33 -23.89
N ARG A 37 38.99 14.51 -24.06
CA ARG A 37 40.15 14.41 -23.17
C ARG A 37 41.02 15.68 -23.28
N ARG A 38 41.43 16.28 -22.15
CA ARG A 38 42.83 16.74 -21.94
C ARG A 38 43.14 16.93 -20.45
N ARG A 39 44.42 16.70 -20.16
CA ARG A 39 45.05 16.29 -18.90
C ARG A 39 46.16 17.31 -18.60
N SER A 40 46.32 17.75 -17.35
CA SER A 40 47.63 18.13 -16.79
C SER A 40 47.51 18.31 -15.27
N THR A 41 48.12 17.41 -14.47
CA THR A 41 49.29 17.66 -13.57
C THR A 41 48.95 18.60 -12.41
N MET A 42 48.95 18.22 -11.13
CA MET A 42 50.08 17.67 -10.35
C MET A 42 49.58 17.08 -9.01
N THR A 43 50.50 16.42 -8.30
CA THR A 43 50.41 15.31 -7.33
C THR A 43 49.94 15.59 -5.87
N PRO A 44 49.67 14.53 -5.07
CA PRO A 44 49.02 14.55 -3.73
C PRO A 44 50.06 14.50 -2.58
N PRO A 45 49.70 14.59 -1.27
CA PRO A 45 49.18 13.43 -0.52
C PRO A 45 48.14 13.79 0.57
N ASP A 46 47.07 13.01 0.69
CA ASP A 46 46.66 12.41 1.96
C ASP A 46 45.51 11.44 1.69
N ALA A 47 45.81 10.18 1.97
CA ALA A 47 44.87 9.07 1.88
C ALA A 47 43.97 9.08 3.11
N CYS A 48 42.65 9.02 2.93
CA CYS A 48 41.85 7.92 3.47
C CYS A 48 40.37 7.99 3.08
N LEU A 49 40.01 7.09 2.17
CA LEU A 49 38.88 6.16 2.26
C LEU A 49 37.43 6.68 2.25
N ARG A 50 36.77 6.28 1.14
CA ARG A 50 35.45 5.64 1.10
C ARG A 50 34.26 6.46 1.62
N SER A 51 33.58 7.14 0.71
CA SER A 51 32.52 6.50 -0.10
C SER A 51 31.78 7.57 -0.87
N SER A 52 31.54 7.28 -2.14
CA SER A 52 30.57 7.98 -2.96
C SER A 52 29.19 7.80 -2.32
N VAL A 53 28.73 8.79 -1.57
CA VAL A 53 27.30 8.92 -1.27
C VAL A 53 26.78 10.04 -2.14
N PHE A 54 26.10 9.60 -3.19
CA PHE A 54 25.12 10.38 -3.90
C PHE A 54 24.14 10.92 -2.85
N CYS A 55 24.29 12.18 -2.46
CA CYS A 55 23.34 12.86 -1.58
C CYS A 55 22.02 12.99 -2.34
N ILE A 56 21.18 11.95 -2.30
CA ILE A 56 19.76 12.11 -2.56
C ILE A 56 19.24 12.93 -1.39
N SER A 57 18.77 14.12 -1.74
CA SER A 57 18.14 15.13 -0.90
C SER A 57 17.40 14.55 0.30
N GLY A 58 17.71 15.11 1.47
CA GLY A 58 17.17 14.70 2.76
C GLY A 58 15.65 14.63 2.80
N ALA A 59 15.14 13.42 2.96
CA ALA A 59 13.92 13.22 3.71
C ALA A 59 14.31 13.38 5.19
N SER A 60 13.90 14.48 5.83
CA SER A 60 13.85 14.52 7.29
C SER A 60 12.88 13.42 7.72
N LEU A 61 13.41 12.35 8.31
CA LEU A 61 12.58 11.32 8.93
C LEU A 61 11.90 11.98 10.12
N ASP A 62 10.59 12.17 10.01
CA ASP A 62 9.82 12.74 11.11
C ASP A 62 9.70 11.71 12.22
N ARG A 63 9.66 12.19 13.46
CA ARG A 63 9.50 11.32 14.63
C ARG A 63 8.18 10.55 14.49
N LEU A 64 8.24 9.25 14.77
CA LEU A 64 7.06 8.38 14.76
C LEU A 64 6.05 8.89 15.82
N PRO A 65 4.80 9.20 15.42
CA PRO A 65 3.75 9.60 16.37
C PRO A 65 3.40 8.45 17.32
N GLN A 66 2.80 8.74 18.48
CA GLN A 66 2.41 7.71 19.45
C GLN A 66 1.13 6.98 19.01
N SER A 67 0.30 7.65 18.22
CA SER A 67 -0.97 7.10 17.76
C SER A 67 -1.33 7.59 16.35
N ILE A 68 -1.72 6.64 15.48
CA ILE A 68 -2.08 6.91 14.08
C ILE A 68 -3.42 6.24 13.77
N LEU A 69 -4.32 7.03 13.17
CA LEU A 69 -5.58 6.55 12.64
C LEU A 69 -5.57 6.58 11.11
N PHE A 70 -5.68 5.42 10.46
CA PHE A 70 -5.84 5.34 9.01
C PHE A 70 -7.31 5.39 8.61
N CYS A 71 -7.69 6.29 7.71
CA CYS A 71 -9.07 6.39 7.25
C CYS A 71 -9.26 6.23 5.74
N CYS A 72 -10.34 5.55 5.36
CA CYS A 72 -10.78 5.44 3.97
C CYS A 72 -12.31 5.45 3.86
N ASP A 73 -12.85 5.14 2.69
CA ASP A 73 -14.29 5.21 2.42
C ASP A 73 -15.09 4.15 3.19
N HIS A 74 -14.69 2.87 3.07
CA HIS A 74 -15.48 1.72 3.58
C HIS A 74 -14.76 0.85 4.64
N ASN A 75 -13.52 1.17 5.00
CA ASN A 75 -12.64 0.36 5.84
C ASN A 75 -12.40 -1.10 5.36
N SER A 76 -12.58 -1.38 4.06
CA SER A 76 -12.51 -2.77 3.54
C SER A 76 -11.16 -3.13 2.89
N VAL A 77 -10.44 -2.14 2.34
CA VAL A 77 -9.24 -2.39 1.51
C VAL A 77 -8.04 -1.56 1.98
N ARG A 78 -8.00 -0.27 1.64
CA ARG A 78 -6.80 0.56 1.79
C ARG A 78 -6.39 0.79 3.25
N SER A 79 -7.34 1.13 4.11
CA SER A 79 -7.08 1.42 5.52
C SER A 79 -6.68 0.20 6.37
N PRO A 80 -7.31 -0.99 6.26
CA PRO A 80 -6.82 -2.16 6.98
C PRO A 80 -5.45 -2.64 6.47
N MET A 81 -5.18 -2.51 5.16
CA MET A 81 -3.84 -2.78 4.62
C MET A 81 -2.78 -1.84 5.21
N ALA A 82 -3.08 -0.55 5.32
CA ALA A 82 -2.18 0.43 5.92
C ALA A 82 -1.90 0.15 7.40
N GLU A 83 -2.94 -0.17 8.18
CA GLU A 83 -2.81 -0.55 9.59
C GLU A 83 -1.92 -1.79 9.74
N GLY A 84 -2.16 -2.85 8.97
CA GLY A 84 -1.37 -4.08 9.04
C GLY A 84 0.09 -3.89 8.63
N LEU A 85 0.35 -3.09 7.60
CA LEU A 85 1.72 -2.75 7.17
C LEU A 85 2.44 -1.92 8.24
N ALA A 86 1.78 -0.91 8.79
CA ALA A 86 2.35 -0.06 9.83
C ALA A 86 2.66 -0.87 11.11
N LYS A 87 1.77 -1.78 11.53
CA LYS A 87 2.00 -2.68 12.67
C LYS A 87 3.20 -3.59 12.46
N LYS A 88 3.41 -4.06 11.23
CA LYS A 88 4.58 -4.88 10.90
C LYS A 88 5.88 -4.07 10.91
N LEU A 89 5.85 -2.83 10.40
CA LEU A 89 7.05 -1.98 10.30
C LEU A 89 7.47 -1.37 11.63
N TYR A 90 6.51 -0.89 12.43
CA TYR A 90 6.78 -0.11 13.64
C TYR A 90 6.46 -0.87 14.94
N GLY A 91 5.95 -2.10 14.83
CA GLY A 91 5.61 -2.95 15.97
C GLY A 91 4.42 -2.43 16.78
N THR A 92 4.40 -2.79 18.06
CA THR A 92 3.32 -2.46 19.02
C THR A 92 3.61 -1.22 19.86
N GLY A 93 4.71 -0.51 19.60
CA GLY A 93 5.07 0.72 20.32
C GLY A 93 4.19 1.92 19.96
N VAL A 94 3.43 1.81 18.87
CA VAL A 94 2.50 2.85 18.39
C VAL A 94 1.08 2.31 18.37
N TYR A 95 0.15 3.14 18.80
CA TYR A 95 -1.27 2.82 18.71
C TYR A 95 -1.78 3.02 17.28
N LEU A 96 -1.98 1.91 16.58
CA LEU A 96 -2.39 1.91 15.18
C LEU A 96 -3.81 1.37 15.06
N GLN A 97 -4.70 2.19 14.47
CA GLN A 97 -6.08 1.82 14.18
C GLN A 97 -6.48 2.22 12.76
N SER A 98 -7.59 1.65 12.27
CA SER A 98 -8.23 2.10 11.03
C SER A 98 -9.74 2.29 11.13
N ALA A 99 -10.24 3.26 10.38
CA ALA A 99 -11.66 3.64 10.32
C ALA A 99 -12.15 3.86 8.89
N GLY A 100 -13.45 3.68 8.68
CA GLY A 100 -14.16 4.01 7.45
C GLY A 100 -15.11 5.18 7.66
N VAL A 101 -15.37 5.96 6.60
CA VAL A 101 -16.54 6.86 6.58
C VAL A 101 -17.83 6.05 6.72
N LYS A 102 -17.85 4.86 6.11
CA LYS A 102 -18.88 3.84 6.27
C LYS A 102 -18.22 2.51 6.66
N SER A 103 -18.91 1.70 7.46
CA SER A 103 -18.49 0.35 7.85
C SER A 103 -19.46 -0.72 7.33
N ASP A 104 -19.97 -0.52 6.12
CA ASP A 104 -20.95 -1.38 5.46
C ASP A 104 -20.35 -2.62 4.78
N LEU A 105 -19.02 -2.69 4.69
CA LEU A 105 -18.32 -3.78 4.01
C LEU A 105 -17.33 -4.49 4.94
N ASP A 106 -17.36 -5.83 4.90
CA ASP A 106 -16.32 -6.67 5.46
C ASP A 106 -14.99 -6.47 4.72
N ILE A 107 -13.91 -6.93 5.33
CA ILE A 107 -12.58 -6.87 4.71
C ILE A 107 -12.55 -7.66 3.39
N ASP A 108 -11.96 -7.06 2.36
CA ASP A 108 -11.87 -7.68 1.05
C ASP A 108 -10.89 -8.87 1.06
N GLY A 109 -11.32 -10.01 0.52
CA GLY A 109 -10.51 -11.23 0.47
C GLY A 109 -9.22 -11.11 -0.35
N PHE A 110 -9.18 -10.22 -1.35
CA PHE A 110 -7.96 -9.91 -2.10
C PHE A 110 -6.97 -9.11 -1.24
N ALA A 111 -7.45 -8.17 -0.44
CA ALA A 111 -6.61 -7.43 0.51
C ALA A 111 -5.98 -8.38 1.54
N VAL A 112 -6.77 -9.30 2.10
CA VAL A 112 -6.26 -10.36 2.99
C VAL A 112 -5.21 -11.21 2.29
N SER A 113 -5.48 -11.67 1.06
CA SER A 113 -4.54 -12.51 0.30
C SER A 113 -3.21 -11.81 0.05
N VAL A 114 -3.24 -10.54 -0.37
CA VAL A 114 -2.05 -9.74 -0.71
C VAL A 114 -1.24 -9.34 0.52
N CYS A 115 -1.87 -9.17 1.68
CA CYS A 115 -1.18 -8.94 2.95
C CYS A 115 -0.62 -10.24 3.56
N MET A 116 -1.28 -11.38 3.36
CA MET A 116 -0.75 -12.69 3.75
C MET A 116 0.55 -13.03 3.01
N GLU A 117 0.76 -12.55 1.79
CA GLU A 117 2.04 -12.68 1.08
C GLU A 117 3.22 -12.07 1.85
N LEU A 118 2.96 -11.02 2.64
CA LEU A 118 3.94 -10.39 3.53
C LEU A 118 3.88 -10.96 4.95
N GLY A 119 3.11 -12.00 5.21
CA GLY A 119 2.92 -12.56 6.55
C GLY A 119 2.11 -11.66 7.50
N ILE A 120 1.26 -10.77 6.96
CA ILE A 120 0.38 -9.90 7.76
C ILE A 120 -1.02 -10.54 7.81
N GLU A 121 -1.46 -10.90 9.01
CA GLU A 121 -2.80 -11.47 9.24
C GLU A 121 -3.84 -10.36 9.39
N LEU A 122 -4.58 -10.06 8.32
CA LEU A 122 -5.68 -9.08 8.32
C LEU A 122 -7.06 -9.70 8.59
N SER A 123 -7.18 -11.03 8.63
CA SER A 123 -8.46 -11.75 8.79
C SER A 123 -9.21 -11.44 10.08
N ARG A 124 -8.49 -10.97 11.12
CA ARG A 124 -9.08 -10.60 12.43
C ARG A 124 -9.51 -9.13 12.49
N HIS A 125 -9.18 -8.34 11.48
CA HIS A 125 -9.58 -6.94 11.43
C HIS A 125 -11.10 -6.84 11.30
N ARG A 126 -11.71 -5.92 12.04
CA ARG A 126 -13.14 -5.62 11.94
C ARG A 126 -13.31 -4.20 11.43
N SER A 127 -14.06 -4.05 10.36
CA SER A 127 -14.45 -2.75 9.81
C SER A 127 -15.19 -1.95 10.88
N ARG A 128 -14.63 -0.80 11.26
CA ARG A 128 -15.25 0.20 12.14
C ARG A 128 -15.47 1.50 11.39
N SER A 129 -16.55 2.21 11.70
CA SER A 129 -16.82 3.55 11.19
C SER A 129 -16.35 4.63 12.14
N PHE A 130 -16.14 5.83 11.62
CA PHE A 130 -15.87 7.02 12.44
C PHE A 130 -16.95 7.26 13.49
N ASP A 131 -18.22 7.10 13.13
CA ASP A 131 -19.33 7.37 14.05
C ASP A 131 -19.38 6.34 15.19
N GLU A 132 -19.06 5.06 14.91
CA GLU A 132 -18.93 4.03 15.95
C GLU A 132 -17.80 4.33 16.93
N MET A 133 -16.66 4.81 16.45
CA MET A 133 -15.54 5.20 17.33
C MET A 133 -15.93 6.36 18.25
N VAL A 134 -16.54 7.41 17.70
CA VAL A 134 -17.02 8.56 18.48
C VAL A 134 -18.07 8.11 19.51
N GLN A 135 -18.99 7.22 19.14
CA GLN A 135 -20.01 6.71 20.06
C GLN A 135 -19.44 5.80 21.16
N TRP A 136 -18.35 5.07 20.88
CA TRP A 136 -17.69 4.21 21.85
C TRP A 136 -16.81 4.98 22.85
N GLY A 137 -16.72 6.31 22.71
CA GLY A 137 -15.91 7.16 23.56
C GLY A 137 -14.42 7.15 23.18
N ASP A 138 -14.08 6.60 22.02
CA ASP A 138 -12.75 6.81 21.43
C ASP A 138 -12.74 8.23 20.85
N ASP A 139 -12.37 9.19 21.68
CA ASP A 139 -12.22 10.57 21.24
C ASP A 139 -11.15 10.60 20.15
N LEU A 140 -11.51 11.13 18.97
CA LEU A 140 -10.56 11.32 17.86
C LEU A 140 -9.36 12.18 18.29
N SER A 141 -9.52 13.01 19.33
CA SER A 141 -8.44 13.80 19.94
C SER A 141 -7.37 12.96 20.65
N SER A 142 -7.60 11.66 20.85
CA SER A 142 -6.60 10.75 21.41
C SER A 142 -5.56 10.29 20.40
N PHE A 143 -5.80 10.51 19.10
CA PHE A 143 -4.84 10.22 18.06
C PHE A 143 -3.92 11.42 17.83
N ASP A 144 -2.64 11.22 17.52
CA ASP A 144 -1.76 12.33 17.16
C ASP A 144 -1.90 12.68 15.68
N LEU A 145 -2.12 11.66 14.85
CA LEU A 145 -2.16 11.79 13.40
C LEU A 145 -3.31 10.99 12.78
N VAL A 146 -4.05 11.62 11.89
CA VAL A 146 -5.04 10.96 11.03
C VAL A 146 -4.55 10.95 9.58
N VAL A 147 -4.43 9.77 8.99
CA VAL A 147 -4.01 9.58 7.59
C VAL A 147 -5.20 9.21 6.73
N ALA A 148 -5.62 10.14 5.88
CA ALA A 148 -6.69 9.95 4.91
C ALA A 148 -6.18 9.36 3.60
N LEU A 149 -6.72 8.20 3.23
CA LEU A 149 -6.39 7.46 2.01
C LEU A 149 -7.37 7.74 0.86
N SER A 150 -8.42 8.53 1.11
CA SER A 150 -9.42 8.94 0.12
C SER A 150 -9.85 10.40 0.29
N PRO A 151 -10.30 11.09 -0.77
CA PRO A 151 -10.81 12.44 -0.64
C PRO A 151 -12.05 12.56 0.26
N ALA A 152 -12.91 11.53 0.31
CA ALA A 152 -14.09 11.57 1.16
C ALA A 152 -13.73 11.39 2.64
N SER A 153 -12.80 10.48 2.95
CA SER A 153 -12.27 10.33 4.31
C SER A 153 -11.51 11.56 4.77
N GLN A 154 -10.76 12.23 3.89
CA GLN A 154 -10.10 13.50 4.19
C GLN A 154 -11.10 14.57 4.64
N ARG A 155 -12.19 14.77 3.88
CA ARG A 155 -13.22 15.75 4.24
C ARG A 155 -13.88 15.41 5.58
N ARG A 156 -14.17 14.13 5.82
CA ARG A 156 -14.78 13.68 7.07
C ARG A 156 -13.83 13.86 8.26
N ALA A 157 -12.56 13.50 8.11
CA ALA A 157 -11.53 13.73 9.12
C ALA A 157 -11.43 15.22 9.44
N GLN A 158 -11.26 16.08 8.44
CA GLN A 158 -11.20 17.55 8.63
C GLN A 158 -12.44 18.12 9.32
N GLU A 159 -13.62 17.59 9.02
CA GLU A 159 -14.85 18.02 9.68
C GLU A 159 -14.85 17.67 11.17
N LEU A 160 -14.37 16.49 11.53
CA LEU A 160 -14.29 16.02 12.91
C LEU A 160 -13.15 16.71 13.68
N THR A 161 -12.03 16.97 13.01
CA THR A 161 -10.88 17.65 13.59
C THR A 161 -11.02 19.17 13.65
N ARG A 162 -12.12 19.76 13.12
CA ARG A 162 -12.37 21.21 13.26
C ARG A 162 -12.36 21.71 14.70
N HIS A 163 -12.68 20.84 15.66
CA HIS A 163 -12.76 21.17 17.09
C HIS A 163 -11.64 20.50 17.92
N ALA A 164 -10.73 19.76 17.30
CA ALA A 164 -9.65 19.04 17.96
C ALA A 164 -8.30 19.37 17.31
N HIS A 165 -7.24 19.56 18.10
CA HIS A 165 -5.89 19.85 17.59
C HIS A 165 -5.23 18.59 17.02
N LEU A 166 -5.72 18.13 15.88
CA LEU A 166 -5.32 16.89 15.24
C LEU A 166 -4.70 17.15 13.88
N ASP A 167 -3.55 16.54 13.62
CA ASP A 167 -2.92 16.60 12.31
C ASP A 167 -3.63 15.63 11.35
N VAL A 168 -3.99 16.14 10.16
CA VAL A 168 -4.64 15.35 9.12
C VAL A 168 -3.75 15.36 7.88
N GLU A 169 -3.22 14.19 7.54
CA GLU A 169 -2.46 13.98 6.30
C GLU A 169 -3.32 13.31 5.24
N TYR A 170 -3.11 13.67 3.98
CA TYR A 170 -3.79 13.03 2.84
C TYR A 170 -2.79 12.30 1.95
N TRP A 171 -2.98 11.00 1.79
CA TRP A 171 -2.17 10.15 0.94
C TRP A 171 -3.01 9.67 -0.25
N PRO A 172 -2.71 10.12 -1.49
CA PRO A 172 -3.43 9.68 -2.66
C PRO A 172 -3.00 8.25 -3.01
N ILE A 173 -3.79 7.27 -2.56
CA ILE A 173 -3.58 5.85 -2.86
C ILE A 173 -4.60 5.41 -3.90
N LEU A 174 -4.14 4.65 -4.90
CA LEU A 174 -4.97 4.04 -5.92
C LEU A 174 -6.03 3.11 -5.28
N ASP A 175 -7.28 3.22 -5.73
CA ASP A 175 -8.35 2.32 -5.29
C ASP A 175 -8.42 1.07 -6.19
N PRO A 176 -8.12 -0.14 -5.67
CA PRO A 176 -8.00 -1.33 -6.51
C PRO A 176 -9.34 -2.04 -6.77
N THR A 177 -10.43 -1.70 -6.06
CA THR A 177 -11.72 -2.40 -6.10
C THR A 177 -12.39 -2.37 -7.48
N GLY A 178 -12.08 -1.38 -8.32
CA GLY A 178 -12.61 -1.24 -9.68
C GLY A 178 -11.65 -1.57 -10.82
N LEU A 179 -10.43 -2.06 -10.52
CA LEU A 179 -9.37 -2.23 -11.51
C LEU A 179 -9.16 -3.70 -11.89
N GLY A 180 -9.19 -3.98 -13.19
CA GLY A 180 -8.88 -5.30 -13.76
C GLY A 180 -10.09 -6.12 -14.15
N GLU A 181 -10.00 -6.76 -15.32
CA GLU A 181 -11.04 -7.66 -15.86
C GLU A 181 -10.88 -9.08 -15.31
N GLY A 182 -9.63 -9.53 -15.06
CA GLY A 182 -9.30 -10.84 -14.52
C GLY A 182 -8.90 -10.86 -13.03
N ARG A 183 -8.87 -12.05 -12.43
CA ARG A 183 -8.43 -12.25 -11.03
C ARG A 183 -6.99 -11.81 -10.80
N ASP A 184 -6.10 -12.15 -11.73
CA ASP A 184 -4.67 -11.83 -11.61
C ASP A 184 -4.41 -10.33 -11.78
N ASP A 185 -5.14 -9.66 -12.67
CA ASP A 185 -5.04 -8.21 -12.87
C ASP A 185 -5.55 -7.43 -11.64
N ARG A 186 -6.62 -7.93 -11.01
CA ARG A 186 -7.09 -7.42 -9.72
C ARG A 186 -6.01 -7.57 -8.66
N LEU A 187 -5.47 -8.79 -8.47
CA LEU A 187 -4.40 -9.03 -7.50
C LEU A 187 -3.18 -8.13 -7.74
N ALA A 188 -2.79 -7.90 -8.99
CA ALA A 188 -1.71 -6.99 -9.33
C ALA A 188 -2.03 -5.54 -8.89
N SER A 189 -3.26 -5.09 -9.08
CA SER A 189 -3.73 -3.76 -8.64
C SER A 189 -3.71 -3.63 -7.11
N TYR A 190 -4.14 -4.66 -6.38
CA TYR A 190 -4.06 -4.70 -4.91
C TYR A 190 -2.61 -4.68 -4.42
N ARG A 191 -1.70 -5.44 -5.05
CA ARG A 191 -0.25 -5.39 -4.74
C ARG A 191 0.32 -3.99 -4.99
N GLN A 192 -0.07 -3.34 -6.08
CA GLN A 192 0.36 -1.97 -6.37
C GLN A 192 -0.11 -0.98 -5.30
N ALA A 193 -1.37 -1.08 -4.85
CA ALA A 193 -1.88 -0.23 -3.77
C ALA A 193 -1.14 -0.49 -2.44
N ARG A 194 -0.90 -1.76 -2.10
CA ARG A 194 -0.08 -2.16 -0.93
C ARG A 194 1.32 -1.56 -0.99
N ASP A 195 2.01 -1.69 -2.12
CA ASP A 195 3.39 -1.24 -2.28
C ASP A 195 3.48 0.30 -2.26
N GLN A 196 2.45 1.00 -2.75
CA GLN A 196 2.33 2.46 -2.59
C GLN A 196 2.21 2.86 -1.13
N ILE A 197 1.33 2.20 -0.35
CA ILE A 197 1.17 2.47 1.07
C ILE A 197 2.49 2.20 1.80
N HIS A 198 3.11 1.05 1.56
CA HIS A 198 4.39 0.67 2.16
C HIS A 198 5.48 1.70 1.87
N SER A 199 5.60 2.15 0.62
CA SER A 199 6.58 3.18 0.24
C SER A 199 6.32 4.51 0.94
N ARG A 200 5.06 4.89 1.15
CA ARG A 200 4.69 6.11 1.89
C ARG A 200 5.04 6.02 3.37
N LEU A 201 4.77 4.89 4.02
CA LEU A 201 5.15 4.63 5.42
C LEU A 201 6.67 4.83 5.58
N ILE A 202 7.47 4.17 4.74
CA ILE A 202 8.93 4.24 4.78
C ILE A 202 9.44 5.65 4.46
N ALA A 203 8.87 6.32 3.46
CA ALA A 203 9.28 7.67 3.11
C ALA A 203 9.00 8.68 4.23
N ARG A 204 7.97 8.43 5.06
CA ARG A 204 7.54 9.32 6.14
C ARG A 204 8.35 9.10 7.42
N TRP A 205 8.45 7.85 7.88
CA TRP A 205 9.00 7.50 9.19
C TRP A 205 10.21 6.57 9.13
N GLY A 206 10.63 6.14 7.94
CA GLY A 206 11.71 5.20 7.74
C GLY A 206 11.26 3.74 7.85
N ASN A 207 12.18 2.83 7.56
CA ASN A 207 12.04 1.44 7.99
C ASN A 207 12.23 1.46 9.51
N GLY A 208 11.16 1.22 10.27
CA GLY A 208 11.25 1.10 11.74
C GLY A 208 12.45 0.24 12.10
N ASP A 209 13.31 0.80 12.94
CA ASP A 209 14.64 0.33 13.36
C ASP A 209 14.93 -1.13 13.02
N SER A 210 15.58 -1.34 11.87
CA SER A 210 16.49 -2.47 11.71
C SER A 210 17.89 -2.00 12.09
N GLU A 211 18.07 -1.62 13.35
CA GLU A 211 19.34 -1.84 14.01
C GLU A 211 19.23 -3.16 14.78
N GLU A 212 19.98 -4.14 14.25
CA GLU A 212 20.37 -5.45 14.79
C GLU A 212 19.46 -6.68 14.57
#